data_AF-A0A8A2UC97-F1
#
_entry.id   AF-A0A8A2UC97-F1
#
_cell.length_a   1.000
_cell.length_b   1.000
_cell.length_c   1.000
_cell.angle_alpha   90.00
_cell.angle_beta   90.00
_cell.angle_gamma   90.00
#
_symmetry.space_group_name_H-M   'P 1'
#
loop_
_entity.id
_entity.type
_entity.pdbx_description
1 polymer ?
#
loop_
_entity_poly.entity_id
_entity_poly.type
_entity_poly.pdbx_seq_one_letter_code
_entity_poly.pdbx_strand_id
1 'polypeptide(L)'
;MGRLSSVLLKGIGVLVLAFVVLSVVGAIVGIALSVLATVLSVIVTVAVLAVFVLAIVGLGSILGSSAEPERDPQTPRRSEERADRKERLRSQYVAGELDDAEFERELERVLDADDFGAEDGLETDRSRRRHRER
;
A
#
# COMPACT_ATOMS: atom_id res chain seq x y z
N MET A 1 13.43 -5.70 -71.82
CA MET A 1 12.78 -6.16 -70.57
C MET A 1 13.27 -5.45 -69.30
N GLY A 2 14.26 -4.54 -69.32
CA GLY A 2 14.79 -3.91 -68.09
C GLY A 2 13.95 -2.79 -67.45
N ARG A 3 13.01 -2.19 -68.19
CA ARG A 3 12.20 -1.03 -67.72
C ARG A 3 11.18 -1.45 -66.64
N LEU A 4 10.54 -2.62 -66.80
CA LEU A 4 9.60 -3.16 -65.80
C LEU A 4 10.31 -3.50 -64.48
N SER A 5 11.50 -4.10 -64.54
CA SER A 5 12.25 -4.50 -63.35
C SER A 5 12.68 -3.29 -62.49
N SER A 6 13.08 -2.20 -63.12
CA SER A 6 13.43 -0.96 -62.41
C SER A 6 12.23 -0.28 -61.75
N VAL A 7 11.05 -0.33 -62.39
CA VAL A 7 9.80 0.22 -61.82
C VAL A 7 9.32 -0.64 -60.65
N LEU A 8 9.38 -1.98 -60.77
CA LEU A 8 9.07 -2.88 -59.66
C LEU A 8 10.00 -2.66 -58.46
N LEU A 9 11.31 -2.55 -58.71
CA LEU A 9 12.29 -2.38 -57.63
C LEU A 9 12.11 -1.03 -56.91
N LYS A 10 11.84 0.05 -57.65
CA LYS A 10 11.50 1.35 -57.06
C LYS A 10 10.18 1.31 -56.29
N GLY A 11 9.17 0.64 -56.84
CA GLY A 11 7.87 0.47 -56.18
C GLY A 11 7.99 -0.26 -54.84
N ILE A 12 8.73 -1.37 -54.82
CA ILE A 12 9.03 -2.12 -53.59
C ILE A 12 9.83 -1.25 -52.62
N GLY A 13 10.84 -0.52 -53.10
CA GLY A 13 11.64 0.38 -52.27
C GLY A 13 10.80 1.47 -51.58
N VAL A 14 9.90 2.10 -52.32
CA VAL A 14 8.96 3.11 -51.76
C VAL A 14 7.99 2.47 -50.78
N LEU A 15 7.48 1.27 -51.09
CA LEU A 15 6.57 0.55 -50.19
C LEU A 15 7.25 0.19 -48.86
N VAL A 16 8.48 -0.34 -48.91
CA VAL A 16 9.26 -0.66 -47.72
C VAL A 16 9.53 0.62 -46.91
N LEU A 17 9.93 1.71 -47.56
CA LEU A 17 10.15 2.98 -46.90
C LEU A 17 8.88 3.50 -46.21
N ALA A 18 7.73 3.44 -46.89
CA ALA A 18 6.45 3.82 -46.32
C ALA A 18 6.10 2.94 -45.10
N PHE A 19 6.38 1.64 -45.18
CA PHE A 19 6.15 0.71 -44.07
C PHE A 19 7.04 1.00 -42.86
N VAL A 20 8.31 1.32 -43.10
CA VAL A 20 9.25 1.74 -42.04
C VAL A 20 8.77 3.03 -41.38
N VAL A 21 8.40 4.04 -42.17
CA VAL A 21 7.87 5.31 -41.62
C VAL A 21 6.60 5.05 -40.82
N LEU A 22 5.66 4.27 -41.36
CA LEU A 22 4.43 3.92 -40.66
C LEU A 22 4.70 3.15 -39.36
N SER A 23 5.67 2.23 -39.37
CA SER A 23 6.08 1.48 -38.18
C SER A 23 6.65 2.40 -37.11
N VAL A 24 7.49 3.38 -37.47
CA VAL A 24 8.03 4.37 -36.53
C VAL A 24 6.91 5.23 -35.95
N VAL A 25 6.00 5.74 -36.79
CA VAL A 25 4.85 6.52 -36.32
C VAL A 25 3.97 5.67 -35.40
N GLY A 26 3.69 4.43 -35.80
CA GLY A 26 2.92 3.48 -34.99
C GLY A 26 3.57 3.18 -33.64
N ALA A 27 4.90 3.05 -33.59
CA ALA A 27 5.63 2.85 -32.34
C ALA A 27 5.52 4.07 -31.42
N ILE A 28 5.67 5.29 -31.96
CA ILE A 28 5.53 6.52 -31.16
C ILE A 28 4.11 6.64 -30.58
N VAL A 29 3.08 6.44 -31.42
CA VAL A 29 1.68 6.46 -30.98
C VAL A 29 1.43 5.35 -29.96
N GLY A 30 1.96 4.15 -30.20
CA GLY A 30 1.85 3.01 -29.29
C GLY A 30 2.46 3.29 -27.92
N ILE A 31 3.65 3.90 -27.87
CA ILE A 31 4.30 4.31 -26.61
C ILE A 31 3.44 5.35 -25.90
N ALA A 32 2.96 6.37 -26.60
CA ALA A 32 2.11 7.41 -26.00
C ALA A 32 0.82 6.83 -25.40
N LEU A 33 0.15 5.94 -26.14
CA LEU A 33 -1.04 5.23 -25.67
C LEU A 33 -0.72 4.29 -24.51
N SER A 34 0.44 3.63 -24.52
CA SER A 34 0.87 2.77 -23.42
C SER A 34 1.05 3.58 -22.14
N VAL A 35 1.71 4.73 -22.20
CA VAL A 35 1.90 5.60 -21.03
C VAL A 35 0.54 6.04 -20.48
N LEU A 36 -0.38 6.48 -21.36
CA LEU A 36 -1.72 6.87 -20.96
C LEU A 36 -2.49 5.71 -20.31
N ALA A 37 -2.40 4.51 -20.90
CA ALA A 37 -3.04 3.30 -20.37
C ALA A 37 -2.45 2.92 -19.00
N THR A 38 -1.13 3.01 -18.82
CA THR A 38 -0.49 2.75 -17.52
C THR A 38 -0.97 3.74 -16.46
N VAL A 39 -1.01 5.04 -16.78
CA VAL A 39 -1.50 6.06 -15.84
C VAL A 39 -2.96 5.80 -15.45
N LEU A 40 -3.82 5.54 -16.43
CA LEU A 40 -5.22 5.19 -16.19
C LEU A 40 -5.35 3.92 -15.35
N SER A 41 -4.55 2.89 -15.64
CA SER A 41 -4.54 1.65 -14.88
C SER A 41 -4.16 1.90 -13.42
N VAL A 42 -3.13 2.70 -13.16
CA VAL A 42 -2.72 3.04 -11.79
C VAL A 42 -3.85 3.77 -11.05
N ILE A 43 -4.47 4.76 -11.70
CA ILE A 43 -5.59 5.50 -11.10
C ILE A 43 -6.75 4.55 -10.76
N VAL A 44 -7.12 3.67 -11.69
CA VAL A 44 -8.19 2.68 -11.47
C VAL A 44 -7.83 1.72 -10.35
N THR A 45 -6.60 1.19 -10.33
CA THR A 45 -6.14 0.29 -9.25
C THR A 45 -6.21 0.96 -7.89
N VAL A 46 -5.74 2.21 -7.78
CA VAL A 46 -5.81 2.99 -6.54
C VAL A 46 -7.27 3.24 -6.13
N ALA A 47 -8.14 3.60 -7.08
CA ALA A 47 -9.56 3.81 -6.82
C ALA A 47 -10.25 2.53 -6.32
N VAL A 48 -9.98 1.39 -6.97
CA VAL A 48 -10.51 0.09 -6.54
C VAL A 48 -10.00 -0.27 -5.14
N LEU A 49 -8.71 -0.06 -4.87
CA LEU A 49 -8.14 -0.31 -3.55
C LEU A 49 -8.80 0.58 -2.48
N ALA A 50 -9.02 1.86 -2.77
CA ALA A 50 -9.69 2.78 -1.86
C ALA A 50 -11.14 2.36 -1.58
N VAL A 51 -11.89 1.96 -2.61
CA VAL A 51 -13.24 1.41 -2.46
C VAL A 51 -13.23 0.13 -1.63
N PHE A 52 -12.25 -0.75 -1.85
CA PHE A 52 -12.12 -1.99 -1.09
C PHE A 52 -11.84 -1.73 0.40
N VAL A 53 -10.92 -0.80 0.71
CA VAL A 53 -10.66 -0.36 2.09
C VAL A 53 -11.92 0.23 2.71
N LEU A 54 -12.62 1.11 1.99
CA LEU A 54 -13.88 1.71 2.47
C LEU A 54 -14.96 0.65 2.70
N ALA A 55 -15.05 -0.37 1.85
CA ALA A 55 -15.98 -1.48 2.01
C ALA A 55 -15.65 -2.32 3.26
N ILE A 56 -14.37 -2.60 3.52
CA ILE A 56 -13.93 -3.31 4.73
C ILE A 56 -14.26 -2.48 5.98
N VAL A 57 -13.92 -1.19 5.98
CA VAL A 57 -14.20 -0.30 7.13
C VAL A 57 -15.70 -0.14 7.35
N GLY A 58 -16.48 0.05 6.28
CA GLY A 58 -17.93 0.16 6.34
C GLY A 58 -18.58 -1.12 6.85
N LEU A 59 -18.15 -2.29 6.35
CA LEU A 59 -18.65 -3.57 6.81
C LEU A 59 -18.25 -3.85 8.26
N GLY A 60 -17.01 -3.52 8.64
CA GLY A 60 -16.54 -3.59 10.01
C GLY A 60 -17.28 -2.64 10.95
N SER A 61 -17.74 -1.48 10.47
CA SER A 61 -18.56 -0.56 11.26
C SER A 61 -19.98 -1.08 11.48
N ILE A 62 -20.57 -1.76 10.49
CA ILE A 62 -21.92 -2.32 10.61
C ILE A 62 -21.90 -3.58 11.46
N LEU A 63 -20.97 -4.52 11.22
CA LEU A 63 -20.83 -5.74 12.02
C LEU A 63 -20.26 -5.46 13.42
N GLY A 64 -19.32 -4.53 13.55
CA GLY A 64 -18.70 -4.12 14.82
C GLY A 64 -19.62 -3.31 15.73
N SER A 65 -20.74 -2.79 15.22
CA SER A 65 -21.80 -2.21 16.06
C SER A 65 -22.65 -3.26 16.78
N SER A 66 -22.61 -4.53 16.34
CA SER A 66 -23.33 -5.65 16.98
C SER A 66 -22.39 -6.69 17.58
N ALA A 67 -21.16 -6.77 17.10
CA ALA A 67 -20.06 -7.39 17.80
C ALA A 67 -19.27 -6.27 18.45
N GLU A 68 -19.69 -5.83 19.64
CA GLU A 68 -18.69 -5.53 20.66
C GLU A 68 -17.79 -6.76 20.66
N PRO A 69 -16.54 -6.68 20.16
CA PRO A 69 -15.65 -7.76 20.47
C PRO A 69 -15.61 -7.76 22.00
N GLU A 70 -15.67 -8.93 22.59
CA GLU A 70 -15.20 -9.14 23.95
C GLU A 70 -13.67 -8.92 23.92
N ARG A 71 -13.27 -7.71 23.53
CA ARG A 71 -11.99 -7.09 23.76
C ARG A 71 -12.02 -6.86 25.24
N ASP A 72 -11.21 -7.63 25.93
CA ASP A 72 -10.72 -7.28 27.24
C ASP A 72 -10.56 -5.74 27.32
N PRO A 73 -11.35 -5.03 28.15
CA PRO A 73 -11.49 -3.57 28.10
C PRO A 73 -10.19 -2.80 28.41
N GLN A 74 -9.08 -3.50 28.64
CA GLN A 74 -7.76 -2.94 28.91
C GLN A 74 -6.87 -2.77 27.66
N THR A 75 -7.16 -3.47 26.55
CA THR A 75 -6.30 -3.44 25.34
C THR A 75 -6.54 -2.27 24.37
N PRO A 76 -7.79 -1.91 23.98
CA PRO A 76 -7.98 -0.88 22.95
C PRO A 76 -7.58 0.54 23.42
N ARG A 77 -7.83 0.90 24.69
CA ARG A 77 -7.40 2.21 25.24
C ARG A 77 -5.89 2.37 25.26
N ARG A 78 -5.16 1.28 25.53
CA ARG A 78 -3.71 1.29 25.60
C ARG A 78 -3.11 1.52 24.21
N SER A 79 -3.67 0.87 23.18
CA SER A 79 -3.20 1.04 21.80
C SER A 79 -3.51 2.43 21.23
N GLU A 80 -4.69 2.99 21.53
CA GLU A 80 -5.04 4.37 21.13
C GLU A 80 -4.17 5.40 21.85
N GLU A 81 -4.01 5.29 23.17
CA GLU A 81 -3.16 6.20 23.95
C GLU A 81 -1.67 6.11 23.55
N ARG A 82 -1.22 4.94 23.07
CA ARG A 82 0.12 4.72 22.51
C ARG A 82 0.28 5.34 21.12
N ALA A 83 -0.71 5.21 20.24
CA ALA A 83 -0.71 5.87 18.93
C ALA A 83 -0.67 7.39 19.09
N ASP A 84 -1.49 7.93 20.00
CA ASP A 84 -1.51 9.35 20.35
C ASP A 84 -0.18 9.85 20.94
N ARG A 85 0.59 8.96 21.59
CA ARG A 85 1.91 9.30 22.13
C ARG A 85 2.95 9.43 21.02
N LYS A 86 2.94 8.54 20.03
CA LYS A 86 3.83 8.61 18.85
C LYS A 86 3.55 9.85 18.01
N GLU A 87 2.27 10.17 17.79
CA GLU A 87 1.86 11.35 17.02
C GLU A 87 2.33 12.65 17.71
N ARG A 88 2.24 12.72 19.04
CA ARG A 88 2.73 13.86 19.83
C ARG A 88 4.25 14.05 19.74
N LEU A 89 5.02 12.97 19.83
CA LEU A 89 6.48 13.01 19.67
C LEU A 89 6.90 13.53 18.30
N ARG A 90 6.22 13.08 17.24
CA ARG A 90 6.47 13.55 15.87
C ARG A 90 6.14 15.04 15.72
N SER A 91 5.04 15.50 16.31
CA SER A 91 4.64 16.91 16.27
C SER A 91 5.68 17.82 16.94
N GLN A 92 6.22 17.40 18.10
CA GLN A 92 7.24 18.15 18.84
C GLN A 92 8.58 18.23 18.11
N TYR A 93 8.98 17.14 17.44
CA TYR A 93 10.17 17.12 16.57
C TYR A 93 10.03 18.09 15.40
N VAL A 94 8.89 18.08 14.69
CA VAL A 94 8.64 18.99 13.56
C VAL A 94 8.54 20.45 14.02
N ALA A 95 8.04 20.68 15.24
CA ALA A 95 8.02 22.01 15.86
C ALA A 95 9.41 22.49 16.31
N GLY A 96 10.44 21.63 16.27
CA GLY A 96 11.80 21.93 16.74
C GLY A 96 11.90 22.01 18.27
N GLU A 97 10.91 21.49 18.99
CA GLU A 97 10.92 21.41 20.46
C GLU A 97 11.73 20.22 20.97
N LEU A 98 12.03 19.26 20.09
CA LEU A 98 12.82 18.06 20.38
C LEU A 98 13.95 17.93 19.36
N ASP A 99 15.17 17.73 19.86
CA ASP A 99 16.36 17.50 19.02
C ASP A 99 16.36 16.07 18.43
N ASP A 100 17.03 15.88 17.30
CA ASP A 100 17.09 14.60 16.58
C ASP A 100 17.50 13.44 17.51
N ALA A 101 18.53 13.67 18.34
CA ALA A 101 19.05 12.65 19.26
C ALA A 101 18.07 12.34 20.41
N GLU A 102 17.23 13.29 20.82
CA GLU A 102 16.19 13.06 21.83
C GLU A 102 14.98 12.34 21.24
N PHE A 103 14.60 12.69 20.01
CA PHE A 103 13.53 12.02 19.28
C PHE A 103 13.82 10.53 19.10
N GLU A 104 15.03 10.18 18.64
CA GLU A 104 15.40 8.78 18.42
C GLU A 104 15.37 7.95 19.72
N ARG A 105 15.90 8.49 20.82
CA ARG A 105 15.88 7.81 22.13
C ARG A 105 14.47 7.58 22.66
N GLU A 106 13.59 8.56 22.50
CA GLU A 106 12.22 8.44 23.00
C GLU A 106 11.35 7.59 22.07
N LEU A 107 11.61 7.64 20.75
CA LEU A 107 10.95 6.79 19.77
C LEU A 107 11.30 5.31 19.98
N GLU A 108 12.58 5.00 20.23
CA GLU A 108 13.03 3.65 20.55
C GLU A 108 12.36 3.13 21.82
N ARG A 109 12.26 3.95 22.88
CA ARG A 109 11.55 3.57 24.11
C ARG A 109 10.07 3.25 23.87
N VAL A 110 9.41 4.01 23.00
CA VAL A 110 8.00 3.80 22.66
C VAL A 110 7.82 2.55 21.79
N LEU A 111 8.75 2.26 20.87
CA LEU A 111 8.74 1.07 20.02
C LEU A 111 9.06 -0.22 20.79
N ASP A 112 10.04 -0.17 21.70
CA ASP A 112 10.41 -1.30 22.55
C ASP A 112 9.24 -1.70 23.46
N ALA A 113 8.52 -0.70 23.99
CA ALA A 113 7.28 -0.92 24.74
C ALA A 113 6.11 -1.49 23.90
N ASP A 114 6.17 -1.43 22.56
CA ASP A 114 5.19 -2.05 21.67
C ASP A 114 5.47 -3.54 21.46
N ASP A 115 6.74 -3.96 21.33
CA ASP A 115 7.12 -5.36 21.09
C ASP A 115 6.85 -6.22 22.34
N PHE A 116 7.22 -5.75 23.53
CA PHE A 116 6.99 -6.48 24.78
C PHE A 116 5.51 -6.53 25.20
N GLY A 117 4.65 -5.71 24.61
CA GLY A 117 3.21 -5.68 24.91
C GLY A 117 2.39 -6.78 24.24
N ALA A 118 2.97 -7.50 23.26
CA ALA A 118 2.28 -8.53 22.49
C ALA A 118 2.41 -9.95 23.07
N GLU A 119 3.45 -10.22 23.87
CA GLU A 119 3.77 -11.58 24.35
C GLU A 119 3.24 -11.91 25.76
N ASP A 120 2.95 -10.90 26.60
CA ASP A 120 2.57 -11.08 28.02
C ASP A 120 1.13 -11.63 28.25
N GLY A 121 0.40 -11.94 27.17
CA GLY A 121 -0.99 -12.40 27.22
C GLY A 121 -1.20 -13.92 27.27
N LEU A 122 -0.16 -14.75 27.14
CA LEU A 122 -0.34 -16.20 26.87
C LEU A 122 -0.05 -17.15 28.05
N GLU A 123 0.38 -16.68 29.22
CA GLU A 123 0.85 -17.58 30.30
C GLU A 123 -0.07 -17.77 31.53
N THR A 124 -1.17 -17.02 31.66
CA THR A 124 -1.89 -16.96 32.96
C THR A 124 -3.08 -17.93 33.13
N ASP A 125 -3.44 -18.79 32.15
CA ASP A 125 -4.68 -19.59 32.23
C ASP A 125 -4.51 -21.10 32.53
N ARG A 126 -3.30 -21.67 32.62
CA ARG A 126 -3.14 -23.14 32.77
C ARG A 126 -3.18 -23.69 34.20
N SER A 127 -3.24 -22.87 35.25
CA SER A 127 -3.03 -23.34 36.63
C SER A 127 -4.30 -23.58 37.48
N ARG A 128 -5.52 -23.24 37.02
CA ARG A 128 -6.75 -23.37 37.85
C ARG A 128 -7.58 -24.65 37.67
N ARG A 129 -7.24 -25.55 36.76
CA ARG A 129 -8.11 -26.70 36.39
C ARG A 129 -7.72 -28.07 36.98
N ARG A 130 -7.00 -28.13 38.11
CA ARG A 130 -6.58 -29.41 38.74
C ARG A 130 -7.06 -29.65 40.18
N HIS A 131 -7.92 -28.80 40.74
CA HIS A 131 -8.31 -28.93 42.16
C HIS A 131 -9.83 -28.98 42.40
N ARG A 132 -10.60 -29.71 41.57
CA ARG A 132 -12.03 -29.91 41.83
C ARG A 132 -12.54 -31.32 41.50
N GLU A 133 -11.71 -32.32 41.75
CA GLU A 133 -12.14 -33.72 41.74
C GLU A 133 -11.38 -34.49 42.82
N ARG A 134 -11.80 -34.36 44.07
CA ARG A 134 -11.64 -35.38 45.13
C ARG A 134 -12.79 -35.24 46.12
#